data_AF-W4VDS2-F1
#
_entry.id   AF-W4VDS2-F1
#
_cell.length_a   1.000
_cell.length_b   1.000
_cell.length_c   1.000
_cell.angle_alpha   90.00
_cell.angle_beta   90.00
_cell.angle_gamma   90.00
#
_symmetry.space_group_name_H-M   'P 1'
#
loop_
_entity.id
_entity.type
_entity.pdbx_description
1 polymer ?
#
loop_
_entity_poly.entity_id
_entity_poly.type
_entity_poly.pdbx_seq_one_letter_code
_entity_poly.pdbx_strand_id
1 'polypeptide(L)' 'MNSLEFIANQYTHYQLLGIDFFESVQWLEQLTYEEIKEFSKTWITEQQLSTCFVTNE' A
#
# COMPACT_ATOMS: atom_id res chain seq x y z
N MET A 1 12.78 -10.07 11.11
CA MET A 1 13.71 -9.20 10.36
C MET A 1 15.01 -9.89 9.92
N ASN A 2 15.29 -11.14 10.30
CA ASN A 2 16.49 -11.89 9.90
C ASN A 2 16.18 -13.15 9.07
N SER A 3 15.02 -13.20 8.44
CA SER A 3 14.72 -14.30 7.51
C SER A 3 15.11 -13.86 6.12
N LEU A 4 16.13 -14.52 5.54
CA LEU A 4 16.51 -14.33 4.14
C LEU A 4 15.32 -14.56 3.20
N GLU A 5 14.47 -15.53 3.53
CA GLU A 5 13.24 -15.81 2.81
C GLU A 5 12.30 -14.60 2.79
N PHE A 6 12.15 -13.91 3.94
CA PHE A 6 11.33 -12.71 4.02
C PHE A 6 11.87 -11.60 3.10
N ILE A 7 13.17 -11.34 3.14
CA ILE A 7 13.81 -10.30 2.31
C ILE A 7 13.68 -10.67 0.83
N ALA A 8 13.93 -11.93 0.45
CA ALA A 8 13.82 -12.39 -0.92
C ALA A 8 12.39 -12.23 -1.48
N ASN A 9 11.38 -12.58 -0.68
CA ASN A 9 9.98 -12.45 -1.08
C ASN A 9 9.58 -10.98 -1.26
N GLN A 10 9.93 -10.10 -0.31
CA GLN A 10 9.59 -8.68 -0.41
C GLN A 10 10.33 -8.00 -1.57
N TYR A 11 11.64 -8.23 -1.71
CA TYR A 11 12.42 -7.69 -2.81
C TYR A 11 11.84 -8.10 -4.18
N THR A 12 11.53 -9.39 -4.36
CA THR A 12 10.97 -9.89 -5.63
C THR A 12 9.61 -9.26 -5.92
N HIS A 13 8.72 -9.17 -4.93
CA HIS A 13 7.40 -8.57 -5.10
C HIS A 13 7.49 -7.10 -5.54
N TYR A 14 8.32 -6.31 -4.87
CA TYR A 14 8.49 -4.89 -5.15
C TYR A 14 9.16 -4.67 -6.52
N GLN A 15 10.18 -5.47 -6.84
CA GLN A 15 10.84 -5.43 -8.14
C GLN A 15 9.86 -5.71 -9.30
N LEU A 16 8.92 -6.66 -9.13
CA LEU A 16 7.89 -6.95 -10.13
C LEU A 16 6.88 -5.80 -10.30
N LEU A 17 6.69 -4.98 -9.26
CA LEU A 17 5.86 -3.77 -9.32
C LEU A 17 6.63 -2.54 -9.81
N GLY A 18 7.94 -2.67 -10.10
CA GLY A 18 8.80 -1.56 -10.50
C GLY A 18 9.15 -0.61 -9.34
N ILE A 19 9.03 -1.09 -8.10
CA ILE A 19 9.30 -0.33 -6.87
C ILE A 19 10.64 -0.79 -6.31
N ASP A 20 11.52 0.15 -5.93
CA ASP A 20 12.73 -0.19 -5.20
C ASP A 20 12.40 -0.45 -3.72
N PHE A 21 12.61 -1.70 -3.29
CA PHE A 21 12.35 -2.14 -1.92
C PHE A 21 13.19 -1.38 -0.89
N PHE A 22 14.43 -1.02 -1.22
CA PHE A 22 15.34 -0.36 -0.29
C PHE A 22 15.07 1.15 -0.18
N GLU A 23 14.53 1.78 -1.22
CA GLU A 23 14.11 3.19 -1.17
C GLU A 23 12.73 3.38 -0.51
N SER A 24 11.92 2.32 -0.46
CA SER A 24 10.54 2.37 0.06
C SER A 24 10.46 2.88 1.50
N VAL A 25 11.41 2.51 2.37
CA VAL A 25 11.43 2.98 3.78
C VAL A 25 11.67 4.48 3.84
N GLN A 26 12.66 4.98 3.10
CA GLN A 26 12.98 6.40 3.06
C GLN A 26 11.79 7.21 2.54
N TRP A 27 11.12 6.72 1.49
CA TRP A 27 9.92 7.37 0.95
C TRP A 27 8.80 7.45 1.99
N LEU A 28 8.55 6.36 2.73
CA LEU A 28 7.53 6.32 3.78
C LEU A 28 7.82 7.32 4.92
N GLU A 29 9.09 7.49 5.31
CA GLU A 29 9.50 8.45 6.35
C GLU A 29 9.35 9.91 5.91
N GLN A 30 9.36 10.17 4.62
CA GLN A 30 9.19 11.52 4.06
C GLN A 30 7.73 11.95 3.92
N LEU A 31 6.78 11.02 4.06
CA LEU A 31 5.35 11.34 3.97
C LEU A 31 4.93 12.32 5.07
N THR A 32 4.30 13.40 4.65
CA THR A 32 3.76 14.43 5.55
C THR A 32 2.29 14.19 5.86
N TYR A 33 1.85 14.76 6.98
CA TYR A 33 0.43 14.74 7.37
C TYR A 33 -0.45 15.41 6.31
N GLU A 34 0.02 16.53 5.76
CA GLU A 34 -0.68 17.30 4.73
C GLU A 34 -0.89 16.48 3.45
N GLU A 35 0.13 15.76 2.97
CA GLU A 35 0.03 14.90 1.79
C GLU A 35 -0.99 13.79 1.97
N ILE A 36 -0.99 13.12 3.13
CA ILE A 36 -1.96 12.07 3.45
C ILE A 36 -3.37 12.66 3.53
N LYS A 37 -3.51 13.81 4.20
CA LYS A 37 -4.79 14.49 4.35
C LYS A 37 -5.37 14.88 3.01
N GLU A 38 -4.59 15.47 2.10
CA GLU A 38 -5.08 15.84 0.77
C GLU A 38 -5.39 14.62 -0.10
N PHE A 39 -4.52 13.60 -0.10
CA PHE A 39 -4.76 12.35 -0.82
C PHE A 39 -6.08 11.69 -0.40
N SER A 40 -6.34 11.62 0.92
CA SER A 40 -7.52 10.94 1.47
C SER A 40 -8.85 11.55 1.02
N LYS A 41 -8.89 12.86 0.73
CA LYS A 41 -10.10 13.53 0.21
C LYS A 41 -10.51 13.03 -1.18
N THR A 42 -9.54 12.55 -1.95
CA THR A 42 -9.76 12.07 -3.33
C THR A 42 -9.74 10.56 -3.46
N TRP A 43 -9.22 9.87 -2.43
CA TRP A 43 -9.04 8.43 -2.45
C TRP A 43 -10.35 7.65 -2.37
N ILE A 44 -11.33 8.17 -1.61
CA ILE A 44 -12.62 7.51 -1.43
C ILE A 44 -13.68 8.31 -2.19
N THR A 45 -14.28 7.70 -3.19
CA THR A 45 -15.41 8.25 -3.93
C THR A 45 -16.57 7.27 -3.91
N GLU A 46 -17.81 7.76 -3.85
CA GLU A 46 -19.00 6.89 -3.83
C GLU A 46 -19.05 5.94 -5.03
N GLN A 47 -18.54 6.39 -6.18
CA GLN A 47 -18.48 5.62 -7.42
C GLN A 47 -17.54 4.41 -7.36
N GLN A 48 -16.58 4.42 -6.43
CA GLN A 48 -15.57 3.36 -6.25
C GLN A 48 -15.85 2.49 -5.01
N LEU A 49 -16.96 2.72 -4.30
CA LEU A 49 -17.38 1.91 -3.16
C LEU A 49 -18.21 0.71 -3.65
N SER A 50 -17.79 -0.49 -3.27
CA SER A 50 -18.54 -1.74 -3.51
C SER A 50 -18.98 -2.34 -2.18
N THR A 51 -20.23 -2.79 -2.10
CA THR A 51 -20.77 -3.51 -0.94
C THR A 51 -21.10 -4.95 -1.32
N CYS A 52 -20.77 -5.89 -0.44
CA CYS A 52 -21.09 -7.30 -0.59
C CYS A 52 -21.82 -7.76 0.67
N PHE A 53 -23.04 -8.28 0.48
CA PHE A 53 -23.84 -8.83 1.57
C PHE A 53 -24.07 -10.31 1.34
N VAL A 54 -23.79 -11.12 2.35
CA VAL A 54 -24.17 -12.53 2.39
C VAL A 54 -25.34 -12.65 3.37
N THR A 55 -26.53 -12.93 2.84
CA THR A 55 -27.74 -13.13 3.63
C THR A 55 -28.16 -14.59 3.58
N ASN A 56 -28.61 -15.14 4.71
CA ASN A 56 -29.29 -16.43 4.73
C ASN A 56 -30.73 -16.24 4.22
N GLU A 57 -31.30 -17.25 3.55
CA GLU A 57 -32.74 -17.29 3.23
C GLU A 57 -33.61 -17.29 4.49
#